data_AF-A0A2M8PKV9-F1
#
_entry.id   AF-A0A2M8PKV9-F1
#
_cell.length_a   1.000
_cell.length_b   1.000
_cell.length_c   1.000
_cell.angle_alpha   90.00
_cell.angle_beta   90.00
_cell.angle_gamma   90.00
#
_symmetry.space_group_name_H-M   'P 1'
#
loop_
_entity.id
_entity.type
_entity.pdbx_description
1 polymer ?
#
loop_
_entity_poly.entity_id
_entity_poly.type
_entity_poly.pdbx_seq_one_letter_code
_entity_poly.pdbx_strand_id
1 'polypeptide(L)'
;SYCGNTVTEWDHLRPLVIDKKPTGYISEIHNLVPSCGKCNQSKGNKPWRQWMFRDAKLSPKSKGVTDIEERARHLSAYEKWSTPTKLDFASIVGLAVWEEHQENLESVQALLRKSQELAEKIKRTIGEAHAKR
;
A
#
# COMPACT_ATOMS: atom_id res chain seq x y z
N SER A 1 -15.88 8.99 3.20
CA SER A 1 -14.44 8.85 3.47
C SER A 1 -14.23 8.41 4.91
N TYR A 2 -13.05 7.85 5.23
CA TYR A 2 -12.70 7.42 6.60
C TYR A 2 -12.79 8.54 7.65
N CYS A 3 -12.58 9.80 7.27
CA CYS A 3 -12.49 10.93 8.19
C CYS A 3 -13.56 12.01 7.99
N GLY A 4 -14.60 11.75 7.19
CA GLY A 4 -15.67 12.73 6.91
C GLY A 4 -15.36 13.77 5.83
N ASN A 5 -14.09 13.95 5.44
CA ASN A 5 -13.71 14.86 4.35
C ASN A 5 -14.27 14.42 2.98
N THR A 6 -14.29 15.35 2.02
CA THR A 6 -14.65 15.10 0.61
C THR A 6 -13.96 13.86 0.07
N VAL A 7 -14.77 12.99 -0.55
CA VAL A 7 -14.28 11.79 -1.23
C VAL A 7 -13.64 12.24 -2.55
N THR A 8 -12.41 11.81 -2.79
CA THR A 8 -11.66 12.13 -4.01
C THR A 8 -11.17 10.89 -4.74
N GLU A 9 -11.28 9.71 -4.12
CA GLU A 9 -10.75 8.46 -4.64
C GLU A 9 -11.43 7.26 -3.96
N TRP A 10 -11.05 6.06 -4.43
CA TRP A 10 -11.44 4.79 -3.85
C TRP A 10 -10.22 4.13 -3.20
N ASP A 11 -10.33 3.71 -1.95
CA ASP A 11 -9.29 2.97 -1.22
C ASP A 11 -9.61 1.48 -1.19
N HIS A 12 -8.58 0.64 -1.28
CA HIS A 12 -8.72 -0.80 -1.12
C HIS A 12 -8.76 -1.19 0.35
N LEU A 13 -9.90 -1.68 0.85
CA LEU A 13 -10.04 -2.13 2.24
C LEU A 13 -9.02 -3.21 2.60
N ARG A 14 -8.81 -4.15 1.69
CA ARG A 14 -7.83 -5.21 1.76
C ARG A 14 -6.70 -4.88 0.79
N PRO A 15 -5.44 -4.82 1.25
CA PRO A 15 -4.32 -4.37 0.43
C PRO A 15 -4.09 -5.33 -0.74
N LEU A 16 -3.82 -4.78 -1.93
CA LEU A 16 -3.48 -5.58 -3.11
C LEU A 16 -2.06 -6.15 -3.04
N VAL A 17 -1.14 -5.44 -2.39
CA VAL A 17 0.29 -5.79 -2.30
C VAL A 17 0.78 -5.65 -0.86
N ILE A 18 1.44 -6.69 -0.35
CA ILE A 18 2.17 -6.71 0.93
C ILE A 18 3.55 -7.28 0.65
N ASP A 19 4.60 -6.69 1.22
CA ASP A 19 5.99 -7.15 1.06
C ASP A 19 6.39 -7.40 -0.40
N LYS A 20 5.94 -6.50 -1.27
CA LYS A 20 6.16 -6.52 -2.74
C LYS A 20 5.52 -7.72 -3.45
N LYS A 21 4.65 -8.48 -2.78
CA LYS A 21 3.91 -9.61 -3.35
C LYS A 21 2.42 -9.33 -3.40
N PRO A 22 1.70 -9.77 -4.44
CA PRO A 22 0.26 -9.62 -4.47
C PRO A 22 -0.40 -10.51 -3.41
N THR A 23 -1.48 -10.02 -2.80
CA THR A 23 -2.23 -10.73 -1.75
C THR A 23 -3.30 -11.67 -2.27
N GLY A 24 -3.58 -11.62 -3.58
CA GLY A 24 -4.70 -12.30 -4.22
C GLY A 24 -5.97 -11.45 -4.32
N TYR A 25 -6.11 -10.40 -3.48
CA TYR A 25 -7.22 -9.47 -3.62
C TYR A 25 -7.06 -8.62 -4.87
N ILE A 26 -8.19 -8.24 -5.48
CA ILE A 26 -8.24 -7.44 -6.70
C ILE A 26 -8.99 -6.12 -6.47
N SER A 27 -8.94 -5.27 -7.49
CA SER A 27 -9.83 -4.12 -7.59
C SER A 27 -11.22 -4.59 -7.99
N GLU A 28 -12.12 -4.58 -7.02
CA GLU A 28 -13.53 -4.92 -7.20
C GLU A 28 -14.37 -4.10 -6.22
N ILE A 29 -15.68 -3.99 -6.46
CA ILE A 29 -16.59 -3.24 -5.60
C ILE A 29 -16.40 -3.68 -4.14
N HIS A 30 -16.45 -4.98 -3.84
CA HIS A 30 -16.31 -5.55 -2.49
C HIS A 30 -14.99 -5.24 -1.76
N ASN A 31 -14.00 -4.70 -2.47
CA ASN A 31 -12.73 -4.27 -1.89
C ASN A 31 -12.52 -2.76 -1.94
N LEU A 32 -13.41 -1.99 -2.54
CA LEU A 32 -13.29 -0.53 -2.67
C LEU A 32 -14.22 0.21 -1.71
N VAL A 33 -13.70 1.25 -1.07
CA VAL A 33 -14.49 2.19 -0.27
C VAL A 33 -14.16 3.64 -0.60
N PRO A 34 -15.14 4.56 -0.51
CA PRO A 34 -14.91 5.99 -0.73
C PRO A 34 -13.89 6.55 0.29
N SER A 35 -12.81 7.16 -0.19
CA SER A 35 -11.75 7.75 0.62
C SER A 35 -11.38 9.18 0.18
N CYS A 36 -10.68 9.91 1.04
CA CYS A 36 -10.04 11.16 0.68
C CYS A 36 -8.53 10.92 0.50
N GLY A 37 -7.88 11.74 -0.34
CA GLY A 37 -6.45 11.69 -0.68
C GLY A 37 -5.53 11.31 0.49
N LYS A 38 -5.68 12.07 1.58
CA LYS A 38 -4.82 11.97 2.76
C LYS A 38 -5.03 10.67 3.53
N CYS A 39 -6.26 10.15 3.58
CA CYS A 39 -6.56 8.92 4.28
C CYS A 39 -6.06 7.69 3.52
N ASN A 40 -6.30 7.62 2.20
CA ASN A 40 -5.80 6.53 1.35
C ASN A 40 -4.27 6.42 1.44
N GLN A 41 -3.58 7.54 1.24
CA GLN A 41 -2.12 7.60 1.33
C GLN A 41 -1.60 7.21 2.72
N SER A 42 -2.26 7.68 3.80
CA SER A 42 -1.85 7.36 5.17
C SER A 42 -2.06 5.89 5.54
N LYS A 43 -3.19 5.30 5.11
CA LYS A 43 -3.48 3.89 5.30
C LYS A 43 -2.45 3.05 4.55
N GLY A 44 -2.30 3.31 3.25
CA GLY A 44 -1.49 2.49 2.36
C GLY A 44 -1.95 1.03 2.40
N ASN A 45 -1.00 0.12 2.58
CA ASN A 45 -1.27 -1.32 2.67
C ASN A 45 -1.65 -1.83 4.06
N LYS A 46 -1.85 -0.95 5.05
CA LYS A 46 -2.19 -1.36 6.42
C LYS A 46 -3.63 -1.87 6.50
N PRO A 47 -3.93 -2.85 7.37
CA PRO A 47 -5.31 -3.21 7.69
C PRO A 47 -6.11 -1.99 8.15
N TRP A 48 -7.24 -1.70 7.49
CA TRP A 48 -7.97 -0.45 7.67
C TRP A 48 -8.33 -0.19 9.14
N ARG A 49 -8.79 -1.22 9.87
CA ARG A 49 -9.21 -1.09 11.27
C ARG A 49 -8.02 -0.77 12.17
N GLN A 50 -6.92 -1.48 12.00
CA GLN A 50 -5.71 -1.21 12.77
C GLN A 50 -5.16 0.20 12.52
N TRP A 51 -5.12 0.63 11.26
CA TRP A 51 -4.67 1.98 10.91
C TRP A 51 -5.60 3.06 11.46
N MET A 52 -6.91 2.85 11.34
CA MET A 52 -7.93 3.83 11.70
C MET A 52 -7.85 4.26 13.17
N PHE A 53 -7.54 3.31 14.06
CA PHE A 53 -7.47 3.48 15.51
C PHE A 53 -6.05 3.65 16.08
N ARG A 54 -5.01 3.77 15.23
CA ARG A 54 -3.62 4.02 15.65
C ARG A 54 -3.25 5.49 15.51
N ASP A 55 -2.13 5.87 16.13
CA ASP A 55 -1.67 7.27 16.21
C ASP A 55 -0.88 7.72 14.97
N ALA A 56 -1.13 7.10 13.81
CA ALA A 56 -0.56 7.59 12.56
C ALA A 56 -1.10 9.01 12.30
N LYS A 57 -0.22 9.97 11.99
CA LYS A 57 -0.53 11.41 11.88
C LYS A 57 -1.84 11.77 11.15
N LEU A 58 -2.22 10.98 10.14
CA LEU A 58 -3.40 11.22 9.29
C LEU A 58 -4.50 10.16 9.46
N SER A 59 -4.42 9.30 10.47
CA SER A 59 -5.51 8.39 10.83
C SER A 59 -6.74 9.16 11.33
N PRO A 60 -7.95 8.61 11.18
CA PRO A 60 -9.16 9.16 11.77
C PRO A 60 -9.03 9.44 13.28
N LYS A 61 -8.39 8.54 14.05
CA LYS A 61 -8.15 8.77 15.49
C LYS A 61 -7.29 10.01 15.73
N SER A 62 -6.14 10.13 15.07
CA SER A 62 -5.24 11.28 15.23
C SER A 62 -5.85 12.59 14.72
N LYS A 63 -6.82 12.51 13.81
CA LYS A 63 -7.58 13.66 13.32
C LYS A 63 -8.76 14.05 14.21
N GLY A 64 -9.01 13.34 15.31
CA GLY A 64 -10.11 13.64 16.23
C GLY A 64 -11.50 13.40 15.63
N VAL A 65 -11.63 12.41 14.74
CA VAL A 65 -12.93 12.03 14.17
C VAL A 65 -13.82 11.46 15.28
N THR A 66 -14.90 12.16 15.62
CA THR A 66 -15.74 11.87 16.79
C THR A 66 -16.64 10.64 16.60
N ASP A 67 -17.05 10.36 15.38
CA ASP A 67 -17.91 9.24 14.97
C ASP A 67 -17.09 8.03 14.44
N ILE A 68 -15.82 7.91 14.85
CA ILE A 68 -14.90 6.88 14.35
C ILE A 68 -15.44 5.45 14.52
N GLU A 69 -16.09 5.15 15.66
CA GLU A 69 -16.67 3.83 15.94
C GLU A 69 -17.85 3.51 15.02
N GLU A 70 -18.72 4.48 14.76
CA GLU A 70 -19.85 4.31 13.83
C GLU A 70 -19.36 4.07 12.40
N ARG A 71 -18.36 4.82 11.96
CA ARG A 71 -17.72 4.62 10.65
C ARG A 71 -17.08 3.24 10.55
N ALA A 72 -16.38 2.82 11.60
CA ALA A 72 -15.79 1.48 11.65
C ALA A 72 -16.87 0.39 11.61
N ARG A 73 -18.00 0.58 12.27
CA ARG A 73 -19.15 -0.33 12.21
C ARG A 73 -19.68 -0.47 10.78
N HIS A 74 -19.84 0.63 10.04
CA HIS A 74 -20.25 0.59 8.64
C HIS A 74 -19.24 -0.15 7.75
N LEU A 75 -17.94 0.10 7.95
CA LEU A 75 -16.88 -0.59 7.20
C LEU A 75 -16.86 -2.09 7.52
N SER A 76 -17.02 -2.48 8.79
CA SER A 76 -17.13 -3.89 9.17
C SER A 76 -18.39 -4.56 8.62
N ALA A 77 -19.51 -3.85 8.53
CA ALA A 77 -20.72 -4.38 7.89
C ALA A 77 -20.50 -4.59 6.39
N TYR A 78 -19.87 -3.62 5.73
CA TYR A 78 -19.53 -3.70 4.31
C TYR A 78 -18.54 -4.85 4.02
N GLU A 79 -17.49 -4.98 4.84
CA GLU A 79 -16.49 -6.04 4.73
C GLU A 79 -17.10 -7.45 4.86
N LYS A 80 -18.18 -7.59 5.63
CA LYS A 80 -18.92 -8.84 5.85
C LYS A 80 -20.04 -9.10 4.84
N TRP A 81 -20.53 -8.07 4.16
CA TRP A 81 -21.69 -8.19 3.26
C TRP A 81 -21.42 -9.11 2.07
N SER A 82 -20.17 -9.20 1.62
CA SER A 82 -19.77 -10.07 0.51
C SER A 82 -18.34 -10.58 0.67
N THR A 83 -18.11 -11.79 0.14
CA THR A 83 -16.78 -12.38 0.08
C THR A 83 -16.02 -11.80 -1.12
N PRO A 84 -14.86 -11.15 -0.91
CA PRO A 84 -14.06 -10.65 -2.01
C PRO A 84 -13.48 -11.80 -2.85
N THR A 85 -13.26 -11.52 -4.13
CA THR A 85 -12.48 -12.37 -5.00
C THR A 85 -11.05 -12.43 -4.50
N LYS A 86 -10.54 -13.66 -4.36
CA LYS A 86 -9.14 -13.91 -4.01
C LYS A 86 -8.53 -14.87 -5.01
N LEU A 87 -7.63 -14.35 -5.83
CA LEU A 87 -6.96 -15.12 -6.86
C LEU A 87 -5.68 -15.75 -6.31
N ASP A 88 -5.49 -17.03 -6.64
CA ASP A 88 -4.18 -17.66 -6.54
C ASP A 88 -3.45 -17.49 -7.87
N PHE A 89 -2.67 -16.41 -7.98
CA PHE A 89 -1.96 -16.08 -9.21
C PHE A 89 -1.02 -17.21 -9.65
N ALA A 90 -0.27 -17.82 -8.73
CA ALA A 90 0.68 -18.87 -9.05
C ALA A 90 -0.02 -20.10 -9.63
N SER A 91 -1.16 -20.50 -9.05
CA SER A 91 -1.97 -21.59 -9.58
C SER A 91 -2.60 -21.27 -10.94
N ILE A 92 -2.97 -20.00 -11.18
CA ILE A 92 -3.60 -19.56 -12.45
C ILE A 92 -2.58 -19.53 -13.60
N VAL A 93 -1.39 -18.95 -13.38
CA VAL A 93 -0.38 -18.80 -14.45
C VAL A 93 0.56 -19.99 -14.57
N GLY A 94 0.55 -20.89 -13.58
CA GLY A 94 1.49 -22.00 -13.45
C GLY A 94 2.74 -21.61 -12.67
N LEU A 95 3.22 -22.53 -11.84
CA LEU A 95 4.32 -22.29 -10.89
C LEU A 95 5.61 -21.85 -11.60
N ALA A 96 5.96 -22.46 -12.75
CA ALA A 96 7.16 -22.13 -13.50
C ALA A 96 7.18 -20.67 -13.98
N VAL A 97 6.08 -20.19 -14.57
CA VAL A 97 5.94 -18.80 -15.03
C VAL A 97 5.94 -17.84 -13.84
N TRP A 98 5.31 -18.23 -12.74
CA TRP A 98 5.28 -17.46 -11.53
C TRP A 98 6.69 -17.28 -10.91
N GLU A 99 7.45 -18.36 -10.83
CA GLU A 99 8.84 -18.37 -10.33
C GLU A 99 9.74 -17.53 -11.23
N GLU A 100 9.67 -17.70 -12.55
CA GLU A 100 10.41 -16.88 -13.52
C GLU A 100 10.12 -15.38 -13.33
N HIS A 101 8.85 -15.01 -13.09
CA HIS A 101 8.48 -13.62 -12.81
C HIS A 101 9.12 -13.10 -11.50
N GLN A 102 9.17 -13.92 -10.45
CA GLN A 102 9.81 -13.54 -9.19
C GLN A 102 11.32 -13.37 -9.35
N GLU A 103 11.99 -14.24 -10.10
CA GLU A 103 13.43 -14.16 -10.40
C GLU A 103 13.76 -12.90 -11.21
N ASN A 104 12.94 -12.58 -12.22
CA ASN A 104 13.07 -11.36 -12.99
C ASN A 104 12.93 -10.11 -12.10
N LEU A 105 11.95 -10.10 -11.19
CA LEU A 105 11.74 -9.00 -10.26
C LEU A 105 12.95 -8.81 -9.32
N GLU A 106 13.49 -9.89 -8.77
CA GLU A 106 14.67 -9.81 -7.89
C GLU A 106 15.90 -9.29 -8.65
N SER A 107 16.09 -9.75 -9.89
CA SER A 107 17.19 -9.29 -10.75
C SER A 107 17.12 -7.79 -11.02
N VAL A 108 15.93 -7.26 -11.34
CA VAL A 108 15.71 -5.81 -11.51
C VAL A 108 16.00 -5.05 -10.22
N GLN A 109 15.52 -5.54 -9.08
CA GLN A 109 15.76 -4.88 -7.79
C GLN A 109 17.24 -4.88 -7.40
N ALA A 110 17.96 -5.97 -7.67
CA ALA A 110 19.40 -6.05 -7.45
C ALA A 110 20.16 -5.03 -8.31
N LEU A 111 19.77 -4.88 -9.58
CA LEU A 111 20.36 -3.88 -10.47
C LEU A 111 20.11 -2.45 -9.95
N LEU A 112 18.88 -2.13 -9.54
CA LEU A 112 18.55 -0.82 -8.98
C LEU A 112 19.38 -0.49 -7.72
N ARG A 113 19.58 -1.47 -6.83
CA ARG A 113 20.44 -1.30 -5.64
C ARG A 113 21.88 -0.98 -6.03
N LYS A 114 22.45 -1.75 -6.97
CA LYS A 114 23.81 -1.51 -7.49
C LYS A 114 23.95 -0.13 -8.15
N SER A 115 22.93 0.30 -8.90
CA SER A 115 22.90 1.63 -9.49
C SER A 115 22.87 2.74 -8.44
N GLN A 116 22.10 2.56 -7.35
CA GLN A 116 22.07 3.52 -6.25
C GLN A 116 23.43 3.64 -5.55
N GLU A 117 24.11 2.53 -5.27
CA GLU A 117 25.45 2.53 -4.67
C GLU A 117 26.46 3.30 -5.53
N LEU A 118 26.42 3.09 -6.84
CA LEU A 118 27.28 3.83 -7.77
C LEU A 118 26.95 5.33 -7.78
N ALA A 119 25.66 5.69 -7.79
CA ALA A 119 25.22 7.08 -7.75
C ALA A 119 25.69 7.80 -6.48
N GLU A 120 25.60 7.14 -5.31
CA GLU A 120 26.11 7.70 -4.04
C GLU A 120 27.63 7.84 -4.05
N LYS A 121 28.36 6.89 -4.63
CA LYS A 121 29.82 7.00 -4.81
C LYS A 121 30.17 8.22 -5.67
N ILE A 122 29.49 8.41 -6.80
CA ILE A 122 29.69 9.56 -7.68
C ILE A 122 29.41 10.87 -6.94
N LYS A 123 28.25 10.95 -6.26
CA LYS A 123 27.84 12.12 -5.48
C LYS A 123 28.88 12.49 -4.43
N ARG A 124 29.39 11.51 -3.68
CA ARG A 124 30.46 11.72 -2.69
C ARG A 124 31.74 12.25 -3.32
N THR A 125 32.22 11.61 -4.39
CA THR A 125 33.45 12.04 -5.09
C THR A 125 33.34 13.48 -5.60
N ILE A 126 32.20 13.84 -6.20
CA ILE A 126 31.97 15.22 -6.67
C ILE A 126 31.93 16.21 -5.50
N GLY A 127 31.23 15.85 -4.40
CA GLY A 127 31.16 16.68 -3.20
C GLY A 127 32.53 16.95 -2.58
N GLU A 128 33.37 15.93 -2.47
CA GLU A 128 34.75 16.07 -1.96
C GLU A 128 35.64 16.94 -2.85
N ALA A 129 35.49 16.83 -4.18
CA ALA A 129 36.24 17.66 -5.13
C ALA A 129 35.81 19.14 -5.07
N HIS A 130 34.53 19.41 -4.83
CA HIS A 130 34.01 20.77 -4.72
C HIS A 130 34.30 21.42 -3.36
N ALA A 131 34.32 20.66 -2.26
CA ALA A 131 34.58 21.19 -0.92
C ALA A 131 36.06 21.55 -0.66
N LYS A 132 36.98 21.14 -1.54
CA LYS A 132 38.42 21.47 -1.48
C LYS A 132 38.79 22.76 -2.25
N ARG A 133 37.80 23.46 -2.81
CA ARG A 133 37.95 24.80 -3.40
C ARG A 133 37.40 25.84 -2.44
#